data_AF-A0A9D2HAZ9-F1
#
_entry.id   AF-A0A9D2HAZ9-F1
#
_cell.length_a   1.000
_cell.length_b   1.000
_cell.length_c   1.000
_cell.angle_alpha   90.00
_cell.angle_beta   90.00
_cell.angle_gamma   90.00
#
_symmetry.space_group_name_H-M   'P 1'
#
loop_
_entity.id
_entity.type
_entity.pdbx_description
1 polymer ?
#
loop_
_entity_poly.entity_id
_entity_poly.type
_entity_poly.pdbx_seq_one_letter_code
_entity_poly.pdbx_strand_id
1 'polypeptide(L)'
;MLFLTFNLWLKPKGFGLLDGHCSNILFQDAMPPKWCDLGTIVPPNNFNPFLGVEEFSGRTYPLLPVPATAAPKNPCLGEPARSAATTGITHALARLLLPDLNLSLSSDRKALVSALLKFVENLQFSEQATAWSDYHPIQEFQPDIPGHQVFFHIFKAIQPQKVVDLGANAGFFSRYMASQGAEVLAVEPDEPAVMHRHRRLRVTKCIYPLKLLLAPVGQADCRPGDLAVALALPHHLFFYRTLPLEIYLVKLLASYTTQNLLAEYRNGLPYPLAYPPGTPCGLNTTCHS
;
A
#
# COMPACT_ATOMS: atom_id res chain seq x y z
N MET A 1 7.81 -12.75 -1.49
CA MET A 1 8.84 -13.44 -2.29
C MET A 1 10.25 -13.29 -1.73
N LEU A 2 10.77 -12.07 -1.50
CA LEU A 2 12.16 -11.86 -1.02
C LEU A 2 12.56 -12.72 0.20
N PHE A 3 11.73 -12.74 1.24
CA PHE A 3 11.99 -13.55 2.45
C PHE A 3 12.20 -15.05 2.13
N LEU A 4 11.35 -15.61 1.25
CA LEU A 4 11.36 -17.04 0.91
C LEU A 4 12.57 -17.38 0.03
N THR A 5 12.86 -16.57 -0.99
CA THR A 5 14.03 -16.77 -1.85
C THR A 5 15.33 -16.58 -1.06
N PHE A 6 15.35 -15.65 -0.10
CA PHE A 6 16.51 -15.44 0.76
C PHE A 6 16.74 -16.63 1.71
N ASN A 7 15.69 -17.18 2.32
CA ASN A 7 15.79 -18.42 3.11
C ASN A 7 16.36 -19.59 2.29
N LEU A 8 15.92 -19.77 1.04
CA LEU A 8 16.44 -20.82 0.15
C LEU A 8 17.91 -20.58 -0.19
N TRP A 9 18.33 -19.33 -0.35
CA TRP A 9 19.71 -18.94 -0.62
C TRP A 9 20.64 -19.14 0.59
N LEU A 10 20.13 -18.94 1.81
CA LEU A 10 20.87 -19.12 3.08
C LEU A 10 21.05 -20.60 3.44
N LYS A 11 20.06 -21.46 3.18
CA LYS A 11 20.11 -22.89 3.56
C LYS A 11 21.41 -23.61 3.15
N PRO A 12 21.87 -23.59 1.89
CA PRO A 12 23.10 -24.29 1.50
C PRO A 12 24.37 -23.74 2.17
N LYS A 13 24.30 -22.55 2.79
CA LYS A 13 25.40 -21.92 3.53
C LYS A 13 25.35 -22.22 5.04
N GLY A 14 24.40 -23.04 5.48
CA GLY A 14 24.24 -23.38 6.89
C GLY A 14 23.57 -22.28 7.73
N PHE A 15 22.84 -21.35 7.10
CA PHE A 15 22.14 -20.25 7.78
C PHE A 15 20.63 -20.32 7.59
N GLY A 16 19.90 -19.58 8.43
CA GLY A 16 18.47 -19.29 8.32
C GLY A 16 18.19 -17.88 8.87
N LEU A 17 16.91 -17.59 9.06
CA LEU A 17 16.46 -16.32 9.64
C LEU A 17 15.82 -16.57 11.01
N LEU A 18 16.19 -15.76 11.98
CA LEU A 18 15.69 -15.81 13.35
C LEU A 18 14.18 -15.51 13.40
N ASP A 19 13.77 -14.48 12.65
CA ASP A 19 12.40 -13.96 12.63
C ASP A 19 11.95 -13.70 11.17
N GLY A 20 10.64 -13.57 11.00
CA GLY A 20 9.95 -13.45 9.73
C GLY A 20 9.31 -12.09 9.51
N HIS A 21 9.70 -11.07 10.27
CA HIS A 21 8.99 -9.79 10.32
C HIS A 21 9.11 -9.00 9.01
N CYS A 22 8.03 -8.29 8.64
CA CYS A 22 8.04 -7.41 7.46
C CYS A 22 9.01 -6.22 7.61
N SER A 23 9.36 -5.85 8.84
CA SER A 23 10.33 -4.79 9.16
C SER A 23 11.77 -5.12 8.75
N ASN A 24 12.07 -6.39 8.45
CA ASN A 24 13.38 -6.80 7.93
C ASN A 24 13.56 -6.41 6.46
N ILE A 25 12.51 -5.89 5.83
CA ILE A 25 12.45 -5.53 4.43
C ILE A 25 12.13 -4.03 4.32
N LEU A 26 12.97 -3.32 3.56
CA LEU A 26 12.72 -1.95 3.19
C LEU A 26 12.35 -1.84 1.71
N PHE A 27 11.40 -0.94 1.43
CA PHE A 27 11.10 -0.49 0.08
C PHE A 27 11.82 0.85 -0.14
N GLN A 28 12.71 0.87 -1.11
CA GLN A 28 13.43 2.09 -1.49
C GLN A 28 12.91 2.52 -2.86
N ASP A 29 12.65 3.82 -3.04
CA ASP A 29 12.13 4.40 -4.28
C ASP A 29 10.89 3.66 -4.82
N ALA A 30 10.69 3.66 -6.13
CA ALA A 30 9.74 2.79 -6.83
C ALA A 30 10.30 1.36 -7.08
N MET A 31 11.34 0.95 -6.33
CA MET A 31 12.23 -0.17 -6.61
C MET A 31 11.95 -1.42 -5.75
N PRO A 32 12.55 -2.59 -6.09
CA PRO A 32 12.29 -3.86 -5.40
C PRO A 32 12.64 -3.81 -3.91
N PRO A 33 11.96 -4.65 -3.09
CA PRO A 33 12.26 -4.78 -1.68
C PRO A 33 13.71 -5.17 -1.44
N LYS A 34 14.33 -4.61 -0.40
CA LYS A 34 15.69 -4.92 0.05
C LYS A 34 15.66 -5.47 1.46
N TRP A 35 16.49 -6.48 1.71
CA TRP A 35 16.71 -6.99 3.07
C TRP A 35 17.62 -6.03 3.84
N CYS A 36 17.26 -5.64 5.05
CA CYS A 36 18.03 -4.68 5.85
C CYS A 36 18.45 -5.18 7.23
N ASP A 37 17.84 -6.26 7.75
CA ASP A 37 18.19 -6.78 9.07
C ASP A 37 19.16 -7.95 8.98
N LEU A 38 20.46 -7.64 9.03
CA LEU A 38 21.52 -8.65 9.04
C LEU A 38 21.57 -9.44 10.36
N GLY A 39 21.08 -8.88 11.47
CA GLY A 39 21.12 -9.51 12.79
C GLY A 39 20.21 -10.74 12.90
N THR A 40 19.27 -10.89 11.97
CA THR A 40 18.39 -12.05 11.86
C THR A 40 19.08 -13.27 11.25
N ILE A 41 20.23 -13.12 10.59
CA ILE A 41 20.89 -14.22 9.89
C ILE A 41 21.67 -15.05 10.91
N VAL A 42 21.11 -16.21 11.26
CA VAL A 42 21.66 -17.09 12.30
C VAL A 42 21.86 -18.50 11.77
N PRO A 43 22.81 -19.28 12.33
CA PRO A 43 22.77 -20.73 12.19
C PRO A 43 21.39 -21.23 12.63
N PRO A 44 20.82 -22.27 11.98
CA PRO A 44 19.55 -22.85 12.39
C PRO A 44 19.57 -23.16 13.89
N ASN A 45 18.59 -22.63 14.63
CA ASN A 45 18.47 -22.94 16.05
C ASN A 45 18.24 -24.46 16.20
N ASN A 46 19.04 -25.12 17.04
CA ASN A 46 18.95 -26.55 17.30
C ASN A 46 17.58 -26.96 17.91
N PHE A 47 16.88 -26.03 18.58
CA PHE A 47 15.58 -26.29 19.20
C PHE A 47 14.39 -26.01 18.26
N ASN A 48 14.47 -24.97 17.43
CA ASN A 48 13.46 -24.67 16.41
C ASN A 48 14.11 -24.03 15.16
N PRO A 49 14.48 -24.84 14.15
CA PRO A 49 15.12 -24.34 12.94
C PRO A 49 14.14 -23.61 11.99
N PHE A 50 12.86 -23.52 12.37
CA PHE A 50 11.78 -22.93 11.59
C PHE A 50 11.26 -21.61 12.16
N LEU A 51 11.76 -21.10 13.29
CA LEU A 51 11.18 -19.95 14.01
C LEU A 51 10.81 -18.77 13.09
N GLY A 52 11.76 -18.27 12.27
CA GLY A 52 11.47 -17.17 11.35
C GLY A 52 10.50 -17.55 10.23
N VAL A 53 10.51 -18.81 9.78
CA VAL A 53 9.55 -19.31 8.77
C VAL A 53 8.16 -19.49 9.37
N GLU A 54 8.04 -19.93 10.62
CA GLU A 54 6.79 -20.05 11.38
C GLU A 54 6.19 -18.67 11.66
N GLU A 55 7.01 -17.69 12.05
CA GLU A 55 6.54 -16.33 12.25
C GLU A 55 6.11 -15.68 10.94
N PHE A 56 6.95 -15.81 9.89
CA PHE A 56 6.57 -15.35 8.55
C PHE A 56 5.26 -16.02 8.13
N SER A 57 5.11 -17.31 8.40
CA SER A 57 3.89 -18.05 8.12
C SER A 57 2.70 -17.49 8.92
N GLY A 58 2.76 -17.40 10.24
CA GLY A 58 1.67 -16.89 11.07
C GLY A 58 1.22 -15.46 10.71
N ARG A 59 2.17 -14.60 10.29
CA ARG A 59 1.89 -13.20 9.89
C ARG A 59 1.52 -13.03 8.42
N THR A 60 1.99 -13.93 7.54
CA THR A 60 1.84 -13.83 6.07
C THR A 60 0.78 -14.78 5.52
N TYR A 61 0.36 -15.80 6.26
CA TYR A 61 -0.78 -16.66 5.92
C TYR A 61 -2.10 -15.90 5.73
N PRO A 62 -2.34 -14.76 6.41
CA PRO A 62 -3.53 -13.93 6.16
C PRO A 62 -3.37 -13.05 4.92
N LEU A 63 -2.14 -12.59 4.69
CA LEU A 63 -1.75 -11.64 3.64
C LEU A 63 -1.91 -12.19 2.22
N LEU A 64 -1.68 -13.48 2.05
CA LEU A 64 -1.54 -14.10 0.74
C LEU A 64 -2.88 -14.52 0.14
N PRO A 65 -3.80 -15.14 0.91
CA PRO A 65 -4.99 -15.73 0.32
C PRO A 65 -6.24 -14.88 0.56
N VAL A 66 -6.39 -14.10 1.65
CA VAL A 66 -7.64 -13.36 1.90
C VAL A 66 -7.87 -12.23 0.86
N PRO A 67 -6.88 -11.39 0.52
CA PRO A 67 -7.06 -10.39 -0.54
C PRO A 67 -7.14 -11.01 -1.95
N ALA A 68 -6.50 -12.17 -2.17
CA ALA A 68 -6.45 -12.84 -3.47
C ALA A 68 -7.69 -13.70 -3.76
N THR A 69 -8.28 -14.34 -2.74
CA THR A 69 -9.38 -15.31 -2.90
C THR A 69 -10.70 -14.86 -2.27
N ALA A 70 -10.66 -13.97 -1.27
CA ALA A 70 -11.84 -13.52 -0.53
C ALA A 70 -12.25 -12.07 -0.88
N ALA A 71 -11.32 -11.13 -1.06
CA ALA A 71 -11.66 -9.76 -1.49
C ALA A 71 -12.39 -9.67 -2.86
N PRO A 72 -12.10 -10.54 -3.85
CA PRO A 72 -12.90 -10.59 -5.08
C PRO A 72 -14.35 -11.05 -4.84
N LYS A 73 -14.58 -11.84 -3.78
CA LYS A 73 -15.90 -12.38 -3.40
C LYS A 73 -16.63 -11.46 -2.40
N ASN A 74 -15.89 -10.73 -1.58
CA ASN A 74 -16.39 -9.81 -0.56
C ASN A 74 -15.35 -8.69 -0.28
N PRO A 75 -15.50 -7.51 -0.90
CA PRO A 75 -14.59 -6.37 -0.71
C PRO A 75 -14.39 -5.94 0.75
N CYS A 76 -15.37 -6.18 1.63
CA CYS A 76 -15.30 -5.84 3.05
C CYS A 76 -14.23 -6.62 3.84
N LEU A 77 -13.70 -7.71 3.28
CA LEU A 77 -12.64 -8.49 3.91
C LEU A 77 -11.23 -7.94 3.66
N GLY A 78 -11.07 -6.96 2.76
CA GLY A 78 -9.75 -6.40 2.41
C GLY A 78 -9.05 -5.69 3.57
N GLU A 79 -9.75 -4.83 4.31
CA GLU A 79 -9.18 -4.10 5.45
C GLU A 79 -8.85 -5.01 6.65
N PRO A 80 -9.74 -5.93 7.08
CA PRO A 80 -9.38 -6.96 8.07
C PRO A 80 -8.17 -7.81 7.66
N ALA A 81 -8.07 -8.19 6.39
CA ALA A 81 -6.92 -8.95 5.87
C ALA A 81 -5.60 -8.16 5.96
N ARG A 82 -5.64 -6.84 5.77
CA ARG A 82 -4.48 -5.96 5.93
C ARG A 82 -4.11 -5.73 7.39
N SER A 83 -5.10 -5.54 8.28
CA SER A 83 -4.82 -5.43 9.72
C SER A 83 -4.18 -6.72 10.26
N ALA A 84 -4.61 -7.88 9.77
CA ALA A 84 -3.99 -9.18 10.04
C ALA A 84 -2.52 -9.26 9.56
N ALA A 85 -2.11 -8.48 8.56
CA ALA A 85 -0.73 -8.43 8.08
C ALA A 85 0.24 -7.79 9.06
N THR A 86 -0.22 -6.74 9.74
CA THR A 86 0.60 -5.94 10.66
C THR A 86 0.56 -6.54 12.05
N THR A 87 -0.58 -7.10 12.47
CA THR A 87 -0.80 -7.63 13.82
C THR A 87 -0.68 -9.16 13.91
N GLY A 88 -0.71 -9.87 12.78
CA GLY A 88 -0.80 -11.33 12.73
C GLY A 88 -2.21 -11.85 13.05
N ILE A 89 -2.51 -13.10 12.70
CA ILE A 89 -3.70 -13.81 13.21
C ILE A 89 -3.36 -15.23 13.60
N THR A 90 -4.24 -15.86 14.36
CA THR A 90 -4.11 -17.27 14.74
C THR A 90 -4.31 -18.19 13.53
N HIS A 91 -3.65 -19.36 13.55
CA HIS A 91 -3.86 -20.40 12.52
C HIS A 91 -5.33 -20.82 12.38
N ALA A 92 -6.10 -20.80 13.48
CA ALA A 92 -7.52 -21.10 13.47
C ALA A 92 -8.31 -20.07 12.65
N LEU A 93 -8.05 -18.77 12.85
CA LEU A 93 -8.69 -17.71 12.08
C LEU A 93 -8.26 -17.75 10.60
N ALA A 94 -6.98 -18.05 10.33
CA ALA A 94 -6.50 -18.23 8.97
C ALA A 94 -7.23 -19.36 8.23
N ARG A 95 -7.43 -20.53 8.86
CA ARG A 95 -8.18 -21.65 8.28
C ARG A 95 -9.66 -21.31 8.04
N LEU A 96 -10.27 -20.52 8.91
CA LEU A 96 -11.66 -20.09 8.75
C LEU A 96 -11.83 -19.13 7.57
N LEU A 97 -10.91 -18.17 7.42
CA LEU A 97 -10.95 -17.22 6.31
C LEU A 97 -10.60 -17.89 4.97
N LEU A 98 -9.82 -18.98 5.01
CA LEU A 98 -9.17 -19.60 3.86
C LEU A 98 -9.22 -21.13 3.91
N PRO A 99 -10.43 -21.71 3.79
CA PRO A 99 -10.62 -23.15 3.95
C PRO A 99 -9.86 -24.00 2.92
N ASP A 100 -9.53 -23.43 1.76
CA ASP A 100 -8.83 -24.10 0.66
C ASP A 100 -7.29 -24.11 0.84
N LEU A 101 -6.76 -23.40 1.84
CA LEU A 101 -5.32 -23.31 2.09
C LEU A 101 -4.82 -24.51 2.91
N ASN A 102 -4.34 -25.55 2.22
CA ASN A 102 -3.69 -26.69 2.87
C ASN A 102 -2.16 -26.61 2.77
N LEU A 103 -1.55 -25.85 3.68
CA LEU A 103 -0.10 -25.85 3.86
C LEU A 103 0.25 -26.92 4.90
N SER A 104 0.48 -28.15 4.45
CA SER A 104 1.11 -29.16 5.28
C SER A 104 2.54 -28.70 5.59
N LEU A 105 2.79 -28.41 6.87
CA LEU A 105 4.12 -28.03 7.33
C LEU A 105 5.04 -29.26 7.18
N SER A 106 5.96 -29.21 6.22
CA SER A 106 6.98 -30.24 6.07
C SER A 106 7.99 -30.16 7.21
N SER A 107 8.45 -31.31 7.69
CA SER A 107 9.59 -31.42 8.62
C SER A 107 10.93 -31.05 7.97
N ASP A 108 10.98 -30.83 6.65
CA ASP A 108 12.13 -30.22 5.98
C ASP A 108 11.86 -28.75 5.67
N ARG A 109 12.71 -27.88 6.22
CA ARG A 109 12.68 -26.43 6.01
C ARG A 109 12.73 -26.03 4.53
N LYS A 110 13.46 -26.76 3.69
CA LYS A 110 13.50 -26.43 2.25
C LYS A 110 12.18 -26.76 1.59
N ALA A 111 11.66 -27.97 1.81
CA ALA A 111 10.36 -28.35 1.29
C ALA A 111 9.26 -27.36 1.72
N LEU A 112 9.24 -26.95 2.98
CA LEU A 112 8.31 -25.94 3.49
C LEU A 112 8.45 -24.59 2.77
N VAL A 113 9.66 -24.02 2.75
CA VAL A 113 9.90 -22.71 2.10
C VAL A 113 9.62 -22.77 0.61
N SER A 114 9.93 -23.88 -0.07
CA SER A 114 9.62 -24.09 -1.49
C SER A 114 8.12 -24.21 -1.74
N ALA A 115 7.36 -24.87 -0.87
CA ALA A 115 5.90 -24.95 -0.96
C ALA A 115 5.26 -23.57 -0.78
N LEU A 116 5.71 -22.80 0.22
CA LEU A 116 5.28 -21.42 0.43
C LEU A 116 5.62 -20.52 -0.76
N LEU A 117 6.81 -20.68 -1.35
CA LEU A 117 7.22 -19.89 -2.52
C LEU A 117 6.32 -20.18 -3.71
N LYS A 118 6.10 -21.45 -4.05
CA LYS A 118 5.17 -21.85 -5.12
C LYS A 118 3.76 -21.34 -4.87
N PHE A 119 3.31 -21.39 -3.62
CA PHE A 119 2.00 -20.87 -3.24
C PHE A 119 1.91 -19.36 -3.53
N VAL A 120 2.89 -18.57 -3.07
CA VAL A 120 2.94 -17.12 -3.29
C VAL A 120 3.04 -16.76 -4.78
N GLU A 121 3.81 -17.51 -5.56
CA GLU A 121 3.99 -17.30 -7.00
C GLU A 121 2.70 -17.52 -7.80
N ASN A 122 1.81 -18.38 -7.31
CA ASN A 122 0.54 -18.72 -7.96
C ASN A 122 -0.64 -17.86 -7.50
N LEU A 123 -0.43 -16.90 -6.59
CA LEU A 123 -1.49 -16.00 -6.15
C LEU A 123 -1.96 -15.12 -7.29
N GLN A 124 -3.28 -15.05 -7.46
CA GLN A 124 -3.92 -14.15 -8.40
C GLN A 124 -4.72 -13.11 -7.62
N PHE A 125 -4.47 -11.83 -7.92
CA PHE A 125 -5.22 -10.72 -7.35
C PHE A 125 -6.28 -10.27 -8.36
N SER A 126 -7.50 -10.02 -7.88
CA SER A 126 -8.54 -9.43 -8.73
C SER A 126 -8.20 -7.98 -9.03
N GLU A 127 -8.18 -7.63 -10.31
CA GLU A 127 -8.08 -6.25 -10.77
C GLU A 127 -9.50 -5.66 -10.79
N GLN A 128 -9.96 -5.18 -9.64
CA GLN A 128 -11.18 -4.38 -9.60
C GLN A 128 -10.85 -2.99 -10.14
N ALA A 129 -11.66 -2.47 -11.05
CA ALA A 129 -11.58 -1.07 -11.42
C ALA A 129 -12.44 -0.24 -10.47
N THR A 130 -11.93 0.91 -10.03
CA THR A 130 -12.65 1.88 -9.22
C THR A 130 -12.64 3.23 -9.94
N ALA A 131 -13.53 4.14 -9.52
CA ALA A 131 -13.51 5.51 -10.01
C ALA A 131 -12.14 6.20 -9.78
N TRP A 132 -11.36 5.73 -8.80
CA TRP A 132 -10.05 6.26 -8.44
C TRP A 132 -8.90 5.59 -9.20
N SER A 133 -9.00 4.28 -9.48
CA SER A 133 -8.00 3.55 -10.29
C SER A 133 -7.98 4.04 -11.74
N ASP A 134 -9.14 4.44 -12.26
CA ASP A 134 -9.31 4.84 -13.66
C ASP A 134 -9.51 6.36 -13.82
N TYR A 135 -9.33 7.13 -12.75
CA TYR A 135 -9.60 8.58 -12.72
C TYR A 135 -8.80 9.36 -13.78
N HIS A 136 -7.57 8.93 -14.03
CA HIS A 136 -6.74 9.46 -15.10
C HIS A 136 -6.38 8.32 -16.08
N PRO A 137 -6.41 8.58 -17.40
CA PRO A 137 -5.94 7.60 -18.37
C PRO A 137 -4.47 7.26 -18.10
N ILE A 138 -4.10 6.01 -18.39
CA ILE A 138 -2.77 5.41 -18.15
C ILE A 138 -1.69 5.96 -19.10
N GLN A 139 -1.88 7.17 -19.61
CA GLN A 139 -0.96 7.84 -20.51
C GLN A 139 0.19 8.48 -19.73
N GLU A 140 1.29 8.72 -20.43
CA GLU A 140 2.40 9.45 -19.87
C GLU A 140 1.99 10.88 -19.52
N PHE A 141 2.66 11.43 -18.51
CA PHE A 141 2.46 12.82 -18.12
C PHE A 141 2.65 13.72 -19.34
N GLN A 142 1.60 14.46 -19.70
CA GLN A 142 1.69 15.54 -20.67
C GLN A 142 1.54 16.87 -19.92
N PRO A 143 2.52 17.78 -20.01
CA PRO A 143 2.49 19.07 -19.31
C PRO A 143 1.33 19.98 -19.73
N ASP A 144 0.70 19.69 -20.88
CA ASP A 144 -0.31 20.55 -21.51
C ASP A 144 -1.76 20.11 -21.24
N ILE A 145 -2.01 19.20 -20.30
CA ILE A 145 -3.38 18.80 -19.96
C ILE A 145 -4.15 20.02 -19.41
N PRO A 146 -5.22 20.48 -20.09
CA PRO A 146 -6.00 21.63 -19.65
C PRO A 146 -6.55 21.41 -18.23
N GLY A 147 -6.46 22.44 -17.39
CA GLY A 147 -6.97 22.41 -16.01
C GLY A 147 -5.94 22.06 -14.93
N HIS A 148 -4.75 21.54 -15.28
CA HIS A 148 -3.69 21.23 -14.30
C HIS A 148 -2.50 22.21 -14.32
N GLN A 149 -2.51 23.17 -15.24
CA GLN A 149 -1.39 24.11 -15.43
C GLN A 149 -1.05 24.88 -14.15
N VAL A 150 -2.05 25.32 -13.39
CA VAL A 150 -1.84 26.05 -12.13
C VAL A 150 -1.04 25.22 -11.13
N PHE A 151 -1.39 23.95 -10.97
CA PHE A 151 -0.63 23.04 -10.11
C PHE A 151 0.83 22.93 -10.55
N PHE A 152 1.12 22.76 -11.84
CA PHE A 152 2.49 22.65 -12.34
C PHE A 152 3.30 23.93 -12.09
N HIS A 153 2.70 25.11 -12.28
CA HIS A 153 3.36 26.38 -12.00
C HIS A 153 3.66 26.55 -10.51
N ILE A 154 2.69 26.25 -9.64
CA ILE A 154 2.88 26.32 -8.19
C ILE A 154 3.96 25.33 -7.74
N PHE A 155 3.91 24.08 -8.19
CA PHE A 155 4.90 23.07 -7.84
C PHE A 155 6.32 23.48 -8.26
N LYS A 156 6.47 24.00 -9.49
CA LYS A 156 7.75 24.53 -9.98
C LYS A 156 8.25 25.75 -9.21
N ALA A 157 7.36 26.56 -8.63
CA ALA A 157 7.73 27.69 -7.80
C ALA A 157 8.18 27.26 -6.40
N ILE A 158 7.55 26.22 -5.83
CA ILE A 158 7.89 25.72 -4.49
C ILE A 158 9.18 24.89 -4.52
N GLN A 159 9.41 24.08 -5.56
CA GLN A 159 10.53 23.14 -5.70
C GLN A 159 10.81 22.30 -4.43
N PRO A 160 9.81 21.57 -3.90
CA PRO A 160 9.98 20.82 -2.66
C PRO A 160 10.92 19.63 -2.87
N GLN A 161 11.69 19.26 -1.83
CA GLN A 161 12.52 18.05 -1.86
C GLN A 161 11.71 16.81 -1.46
N LYS A 162 10.83 16.93 -0.47
CA LYS A 162 9.98 15.84 0.02
C LYS A 162 8.51 16.20 -0.06
N VAL A 163 7.72 15.30 -0.65
CA VAL A 163 6.29 15.51 -0.87
C VAL A 163 5.48 14.36 -0.27
N VAL A 164 4.42 14.70 0.45
CA VAL A 164 3.34 13.76 0.81
C VAL A 164 2.11 14.08 -0.04
N ASP A 165 1.76 13.18 -0.96
CA ASP A 165 0.58 13.31 -1.83
C ASP A 165 -0.58 12.51 -1.22
N LEU A 166 -1.56 13.22 -0.67
CA LEU A 166 -2.71 12.64 0.04
C LEU A 166 -3.87 12.47 -0.94
N GLY A 167 -4.43 11.25 -1.00
CA GLY A 167 -5.47 10.91 -1.99
C GLY A 167 -4.89 10.87 -3.40
N ALA A 168 -3.74 10.19 -3.54
CA ALA A 168 -2.95 10.22 -4.76
C ALA A 168 -3.61 9.53 -5.98
N ASN A 169 -4.72 8.82 -5.79
CA ASN A 169 -5.41 8.00 -6.79
C ASN A 169 -4.43 7.05 -7.49
N ALA A 170 -4.59 6.84 -8.79
CA ALA A 170 -3.64 6.11 -9.63
C ALA A 170 -2.27 6.79 -9.80
N GLY A 171 -2.09 8.00 -9.25
CA GLY A 171 -0.77 8.59 -9.04
C GLY A 171 -0.24 9.54 -10.11
N PHE A 172 -1.13 10.16 -10.87
CA PHE A 172 -0.79 11.10 -11.93
C PHE A 172 0.13 12.23 -11.42
N PHE A 173 -0.30 12.97 -10.40
CA PHE A 173 0.46 14.10 -9.84
C PHE A 173 1.72 13.65 -9.11
N SER A 174 1.62 12.66 -8.24
CA SER A 174 2.79 12.05 -7.60
C SER A 174 3.89 11.66 -8.60
N ARG A 175 3.56 11.09 -9.78
CA ARG A 175 4.57 10.72 -10.79
C ARG A 175 5.23 11.96 -11.39
N TYR A 176 4.45 13.01 -11.65
CA TYR A 176 5.00 14.29 -12.09
C TYR A 176 5.95 14.87 -11.05
N MET A 177 5.54 14.98 -9.79
CA MET A 177 6.37 15.55 -8.72
C MET A 177 7.68 14.76 -8.57
N ALA A 178 7.61 13.43 -8.64
CA ALA A 178 8.80 12.59 -8.59
C ALA A 178 9.70 12.73 -9.83
N SER A 179 9.13 12.98 -11.02
CA SER A 179 9.93 13.24 -12.24
C SER A 179 10.63 14.60 -12.22
N GLN A 180 10.16 15.54 -11.40
CA GLN A 180 10.82 16.81 -11.16
C GLN A 180 11.92 16.71 -10.07
N GLY A 181 12.18 15.52 -9.52
CA GLY A 181 13.27 15.27 -8.56
C GLY A 181 12.86 15.23 -7.09
N ALA A 182 11.56 15.39 -6.76
CA ALA A 182 11.11 15.26 -5.38
C ALA A 182 11.00 13.80 -4.93
N GLU A 183 11.36 13.51 -3.67
CA GLU A 183 10.98 12.26 -3.01
C GLU A 183 9.49 12.31 -2.66
N VAL A 184 8.69 11.42 -3.24
CA VAL A 184 7.23 11.44 -3.11
C VAL A 184 6.75 10.22 -2.33
N LEU A 185 5.96 10.45 -1.29
CA LEU A 185 5.12 9.45 -0.65
C LEU A 185 3.67 9.66 -1.09
N ALA A 186 3.15 8.73 -1.90
CA ALA A 186 1.76 8.73 -2.33
C ALA A 186 0.91 7.92 -1.34
N VAL A 187 0.02 8.60 -0.63
CA VAL A 187 -0.94 8.01 0.31
C VAL A 187 -2.28 7.87 -0.39
N GLU A 188 -2.80 6.65 -0.46
CA GLU A 188 -4.07 6.37 -1.13
C GLU A 188 -4.86 5.30 -0.35
N PRO A 189 -6.12 5.56 0.06
CA PRO A 189 -6.97 4.55 0.68
C PRO A 189 -7.51 3.49 -0.30
N ASP A 190 -7.65 3.79 -1.59
CA ASP A 190 -8.17 2.88 -2.60
C ASP A 190 -7.10 1.86 -3.03
N GLU A 191 -7.27 0.63 -2.56
CA GLU A 191 -6.36 -0.49 -2.87
C GLU A 191 -6.23 -0.74 -4.38
N PRO A 192 -7.32 -0.76 -5.17
CA PRO A 192 -7.21 -0.90 -6.62
C PRO A 192 -6.35 0.18 -7.27
N ALA A 193 -6.48 1.45 -6.88
CA ALA A 193 -5.64 2.54 -7.38
C ALA A 193 -4.16 2.34 -7.03
N VAL A 194 -3.85 1.93 -5.79
CA VAL A 194 -2.47 1.62 -5.36
C VAL A 194 -1.91 0.44 -6.16
N MET A 195 -2.68 -0.63 -6.34
CA MET A 195 -2.26 -1.83 -7.05
C MET A 195 -2.01 -1.54 -8.54
N HIS A 196 -2.94 -0.81 -9.17
CA HIS A 196 -2.82 -0.35 -10.55
C HIS A 196 -1.51 0.44 -10.74
N ARG A 197 -1.28 1.39 -9.82
CA ARG A 197 -0.07 2.20 -9.82
C ARG A 197 1.20 1.39 -9.61
N HIS A 198 1.23 0.51 -8.61
CA HIS A 198 2.37 -0.36 -8.33
C HIS A 198 2.74 -1.17 -9.58
N ARG A 199 1.74 -1.76 -10.26
CA ARG A 199 1.97 -2.53 -11.49
C ARG A 199 2.61 -1.66 -12.56
N ARG A 200 2.12 -0.44 -12.76
CA ARG A 200 2.68 0.50 -13.74
C ARG A 200 4.12 0.89 -13.42
N LEU A 201 4.45 1.17 -12.17
CA LEU A 201 5.83 1.48 -11.75
C LEU A 201 6.78 0.31 -12.03
N ARG A 202 6.34 -0.94 -11.81
CA ARG A 202 7.11 -2.15 -12.17
C ARG A 202 7.33 -2.28 -13.68
N VAL A 203 6.27 -2.16 -14.49
CA VAL A 203 6.34 -2.33 -15.95
C VAL A 203 7.19 -1.23 -16.60
N THR A 204 7.03 0.00 -16.14
CA THR A 204 7.78 1.17 -16.67
C THR A 204 9.20 1.28 -16.13
N LYS A 205 9.61 0.39 -15.19
CA LYS A 205 10.89 0.47 -14.48
C LYS A 205 11.16 1.89 -13.95
N CYS A 206 10.14 2.49 -13.34
CA CYS A 206 10.22 3.85 -12.83
C CYS A 206 11.41 3.99 -11.88
N ILE A 207 12.32 4.92 -12.18
CA ILE A 207 13.51 5.19 -11.35
C ILE A 207 13.30 6.36 -10.37
N TYR A 208 12.11 6.96 -10.37
CA TYR A 208 11.83 8.11 -9.51
C TYR A 208 11.69 7.67 -8.03
N PRO A 209 12.08 8.54 -7.08
CA PRO A 209 11.97 8.27 -5.65
C PRO A 209 10.51 8.40 -5.18
N LEU A 210 9.69 7.42 -5.57
CA LEU A 210 8.25 7.42 -5.38
C LEU A 210 7.82 6.17 -4.62
N LYS A 211 7.29 6.38 -3.41
CA LYS A 211 6.78 5.35 -2.51
C LYS A 211 5.26 5.37 -2.49
N LEU A 212 4.65 4.20 -2.35
CA LEU A 212 3.20 4.04 -2.24
C LEU A 212 2.86 3.59 -0.83
N LEU A 213 1.85 4.22 -0.22
CA LEU A 213 1.31 3.84 1.08
C LEU A 213 -0.20 3.67 0.96
N LEU A 214 -0.65 2.42 1.08
CA LEU A 214 -2.07 2.09 1.20
C LEU A 214 -2.52 2.36 2.63
N ALA A 215 -3.12 3.53 2.85
CA ALA A 215 -3.60 3.94 4.17
C ALA A 215 -4.76 4.95 4.06
N PRO A 216 -5.69 4.98 5.03
CA PRO A 216 -6.62 6.09 5.16
C PRO A 216 -5.89 7.41 5.34
N VAL A 217 -6.36 8.47 4.67
CA VAL A 217 -5.88 9.82 4.90
C VAL A 217 -6.09 10.19 6.37
N GLY A 218 -5.04 10.67 7.03
CA GLY A 218 -5.04 10.99 8.46
C GLY A 218 -4.62 9.86 9.39
N GLN A 219 -4.47 8.64 8.86
CA GLN A 219 -3.93 7.49 9.59
C GLN A 219 -2.64 6.96 8.97
N ALA A 220 -2.15 7.61 7.91
CA ALA A 220 -0.84 7.32 7.34
C ALA A 220 0.24 7.68 8.37
N ASP A 221 0.92 6.64 8.87
CA ASP A 221 2.10 6.78 9.70
C ASP A 221 3.31 7.08 8.80
N CYS A 222 3.55 8.36 8.59
CA CYS A 222 4.67 8.82 7.80
C CYS A 222 5.26 10.11 8.34
N ARG A 223 6.52 10.38 7.98
CA ARG A 223 7.16 11.64 8.30
C ARG A 223 6.59 12.75 7.42
N PRO A 224 6.36 13.95 7.97
CA PRO A 224 5.94 15.11 7.18
C PRO A 224 6.98 15.45 6.09
N GLY A 225 6.49 15.93 4.95
CA GLY A 225 7.32 16.46 3.86
C GLY A 225 7.60 17.97 4.00
N ASP A 226 8.22 18.55 2.97
CA ASP A 226 8.33 20.00 2.79
C ASP A 226 7.06 20.55 2.11
N LEU A 227 6.38 19.69 1.35
CA LEU A 227 5.08 19.95 0.74
C LEU A 227 4.12 18.79 1.05
N ALA A 228 2.92 19.13 1.51
CA ALA A 228 1.77 18.23 1.45
C ALA A 228 0.86 18.66 0.30
N VAL A 229 0.35 17.69 -0.45
CA VAL A 229 -0.57 17.90 -1.57
C VAL A 229 -1.88 17.18 -1.27
N ALA A 230 -3.00 17.86 -1.46
CA ALA A 230 -4.35 17.32 -1.27
C ALA A 230 -5.30 17.87 -2.35
N LEU A 231 -5.25 17.27 -3.54
CA LEU A 231 -5.99 17.77 -4.71
C LEU A 231 -7.37 17.13 -4.77
N ALA A 232 -8.42 17.95 -4.87
CA ALA A 232 -9.81 17.51 -4.89
C ALA A 232 -10.17 16.57 -3.71
N LEU A 233 -9.36 16.52 -2.65
CA LEU A 233 -9.55 15.66 -1.49
C LEU A 233 -10.33 16.33 -0.34
N PRO A 234 -10.11 17.63 -0.02
CA PRO A 234 -10.79 18.30 1.08
C PRO A 234 -12.31 18.15 1.07
N HIS A 235 -12.96 18.21 -0.10
CA HIS A 235 -14.40 18.06 -0.19
C HIS A 235 -14.86 16.63 0.07
N HIS A 236 -14.08 15.60 -0.30
CA HIS A 236 -14.39 14.22 0.07
C HIS A 236 -14.34 14.00 1.58
N LEU A 237 -13.32 14.56 2.23
CA LEU A 237 -13.17 14.46 3.68
C LEU A 237 -14.27 15.24 4.42
N PHE A 238 -14.65 16.41 3.92
CA PHE A 238 -15.71 17.24 4.51
C PHE A 238 -17.09 16.60 4.39
N PHE A 239 -17.51 16.24 3.17
CA PHE A 239 -18.87 15.75 2.93
C PHE A 239 -19.10 14.32 3.42
N TYR A 240 -18.10 13.43 3.29
CA TYR A 240 -18.31 12.00 3.52
C TYR A 240 -17.70 11.47 4.82
N ARG A 241 -16.71 12.15 5.40
CA ARG A 241 -16.14 11.78 6.71
C ARG A 241 -16.59 12.69 7.86
N THR A 242 -17.53 13.60 7.59
CA THR A 242 -18.13 14.54 8.55
C THR A 242 -17.09 15.28 9.40
N LEU A 243 -15.91 15.53 8.84
CA LEU A 243 -14.84 16.25 9.53
C LEU A 243 -15.12 17.76 9.45
N PRO A 244 -15.20 18.49 10.58
CA PRO A 244 -15.42 19.93 10.55
C PRO A 244 -14.29 20.65 9.80
N LEU A 245 -14.67 21.47 8.80
CA LEU A 245 -13.77 22.06 7.80
C LEU A 245 -12.69 22.96 8.42
N GLU A 246 -13.07 23.82 9.38
CA GLU A 246 -12.27 24.97 9.80
C GLU A 246 -11.00 24.61 10.57
N ILE A 247 -11.00 23.49 11.31
CA ILE A 247 -9.88 23.15 12.21
C ILE A 247 -9.36 21.76 11.93
N TYR A 248 -10.23 20.76 11.85
CA TYR A 248 -9.79 19.37 11.80
C TYR A 248 -9.18 19.02 10.45
N LEU A 249 -9.80 19.46 9.35
CA LEU A 249 -9.30 19.15 8.02
C LEU A 249 -7.97 19.86 7.73
N VAL A 250 -7.89 21.17 8.01
CA VAL A 250 -6.65 21.94 7.77
C VAL A 250 -5.52 21.47 8.69
N LYS A 251 -5.77 21.24 9.99
CA LYS A 251 -4.73 20.72 10.90
C LYS A 251 -4.28 19.32 10.51
N LEU A 252 -5.20 18.46 10.07
CA LEU A 252 -4.87 17.13 9.60
C LEU A 252 -3.95 17.18 8.38
N LEU A 253 -4.32 17.93 7.35
CA LEU A 253 -3.51 18.05 6.14
C LEU A 253 -2.17 18.75 6.41
N ALA A 254 -2.18 19.80 7.24
CA ALA A 254 -0.97 20.50 7.66
C ALA A 254 -0.01 19.62 8.46
N SER A 255 -0.49 18.59 9.17
CA SER A 255 0.38 17.66 9.91
C SER A 255 1.31 16.84 9.01
N TYR A 256 1.01 16.75 7.71
CA TYR A 256 1.84 16.04 6.72
C TYR A 256 2.91 16.92 6.07
N THR A 257 3.05 18.18 6.46
CA THR A 257 4.06 19.10 5.94
C THR A 257 4.70 19.94 7.04
N THR A 258 5.92 20.37 6.80
CA THR A 258 6.65 21.31 7.67
C THR A 258 6.67 22.72 7.12
N GLN A 259 6.29 22.93 5.85
CA GLN A 259 6.43 24.23 5.19
C GLN A 259 5.17 24.62 4.41
N ASN A 260 4.86 23.89 3.35
CA ASN A 260 3.80 24.27 2.41
C ASN A 260 2.69 23.21 2.35
N LEU A 261 1.43 23.65 2.28
CA LEU A 261 0.27 22.81 1.99
C LEU A 261 -0.38 23.32 0.70
N LEU A 262 -0.45 22.46 -0.32
CA LEU A 262 -1.18 22.73 -1.55
C LEU A 262 -2.45 21.89 -1.58
N ALA A 263 -3.60 22.55 -1.40
CA ALA A 263 -4.90 21.89 -1.39
C ALA A 263 -5.81 22.46 -2.49
N GLU A 264 -6.58 21.60 -3.14
CA GLU A 264 -7.62 22.01 -4.08
C GLU A 264 -8.99 21.65 -3.51
N TYR A 265 -9.80 22.66 -3.24
CA TYR A 265 -11.21 22.49 -2.90
C TYR A 265 -12.04 22.71 -4.16
N ARG A 266 -12.75 21.69 -4.64
CA ARG A 266 -13.74 21.85 -5.70
C ARG A 266 -15.11 22.13 -5.10
N ASN A 267 -15.66 23.30 -5.42
CA ASN A 267 -17.07 23.62 -5.17
C ASN A 267 -17.92 22.80 -6.13
N GLY A 268 -18.19 21.54 -5.78
CA GLY A 268 -19.26 20.76 -6.36
C GLY A 268 -20.28 20.45 -5.27
N LEU A 269 -21.51 20.93 -5.43
CA LEU A 269 -22.69 20.22 -4.90
C LEU A 269 -22.57 18.73 -5.31
N PRO A 270 -23.11 17.78 -4.52
CA PRO A 270 -22.91 16.36 -4.80
C PRO A 270 -23.44 16.03 -6.19
N TYR A 271 -22.56 16.02 -7.18
CA TYR A 271 -22.76 15.22 -8.37
C TYR A 271 -22.85 13.79 -7.85
N PRO A 272 -23.82 12.97 -8.30
CA PRO A 272 -23.94 11.61 -7.84
C PRO A 272 -22.84 10.77 -8.50
N LEU A 273 -21.58 11.01 -8.11
CA LEU A 273 -20.60 9.95 -8.06
C LEU A 273 -20.94 9.20 -6.78
N ALA A 274 -22.01 8.41 -6.87
CA ALA A 274 -22.20 7.30 -5.97
C ALA A 274 -20.86 6.56 -5.96
N TYR A 275 -20.22 6.48 -4.80
CA TYR A 275 -19.24 5.43 -4.59
C TYR A 275 -19.88 4.14 -5.11
N PRO A 276 -19.17 3.34 -5.94
CA PRO A 276 -19.73 2.08 -6.39
C PRO A 276 -20.24 1.32 -5.16
N PRO A 277 -21.43 0.71 -5.23
CA PRO A 277 -22.01 0.01 -4.09
C PRO A 277 -20.96 -0.93 -3.47
N GLY A 278 -20.70 -0.77 -2.16
CA GLY A 278 -19.71 -1.59 -1.45
C GLY A 278 -18.35 -0.93 -1.23
N THR A 279 -18.17 0.37 -1.53
CA THR A 279 -16.96 1.06 -1.04
C THR A 279 -17.07 1.25 0.47
N PRO A 280 -16.14 0.72 1.28
CA PRO A 280 -16.21 0.83 2.72
C PRO A 280 -16.00 2.29 3.12
N CYS A 281 -17.09 3.01 3.34
CA CYS A 281 -17.10 4.15 4.24
C CYS A 281 -16.71 3.58 5.60
N GLY A 282 -15.64 4.08 6.23
CA GLY A 282 -15.11 3.59 7.51
C GLY A 282 -16.03 3.78 8.72
N LEU A 283 -17.34 3.89 8.50
CA LEU A 283 -18.40 3.87 9.48
C LEU A 283 -19.49 2.94 8.92
N ASN A 284 -20.09 2.15 9.81
CA ASN A 284 -21.00 1.03 9.60
C ASN A 284 -22.34 1.35 8.87
N THR A 285 -22.32 2.21 7.87
CA THR A 285 -23.48 2.66 7.11
C THR A 285 -23.23 2.42 5.63
N THR A 286 -23.82 1.36 5.09
CA THR A 286 -24.06 1.23 3.66
C THR A 286 -24.88 2.43 3.19
N CYS A 287 -24.36 3.21 2.24
CA CYS A 287 -25.12 4.26 1.59
C CYS A 287 -26.31 3.62 0.86
N HIS A 288 -27.52 3.81 1.38
CA HIS A 288 -28.73 3.53 0.61
C HIS A 288 -28.96 4.69 -0.36
N SER A 289 -29.22 4.31 -1.61
CA SER A 289 -29.57 5.16 -2.75
C SER A 289 -30.70 6.13 -2.45
#